data_AF-A0A3E0KLP8-F1
#
_entry.id   AF-A0A3E0KLP8-F1
#
_cell.length_a   1.000
_cell.length_b   1.000
_cell.length_c   1.000
_cell.angle_alpha   90.00
_cell.angle_beta   90.00
_cell.angle_gamma   90.00
#
_symmetry.space_group_name_H-M   'P 1'
#
loop_
_entity.id
_entity.type
_entity.pdbx_description
1 polymer ?
#
loop_
_entity_poly.entity_id
_entity_poly.type
_entity_poly.pdbx_seq_one_letter_code
_entity_poly.pdbx_strand_id
1 'polypeptide(L)'
;VLAQLATATFANPGGLEQVGETAFRESHNSGMPRIGTPGTADRGFIASGTVEMSNVDLSEEFTQMIITQRGFQANSRIITTSDEMLQELVNLKR
;
A
#
# COMPACT_ATOMS: atom_id res chain seq x y z
N VAL A 1 14.27 2.55 37.29
CA VAL A 1 13.89 2.83 35.89
C VAL A 1 14.13 4.30 35.64
N LEU A 2 14.94 4.66 34.63
CA LEU A 2 15.28 6.08 34.36
C LEU A 2 14.28 6.73 33.38
N ALA A 3 13.70 5.94 32.47
CA ALA A 3 12.63 6.36 31.56
C ALA A 3 11.88 5.13 31.03
N GLN A 4 10.68 5.34 30.47
CA GLN A 4 9.88 4.32 29.79
C GLN A 4 9.34 4.90 28.48
N LEU A 5 9.46 4.14 27.39
CA LEU A 5 8.86 4.49 26.11
C LEU A 5 7.35 4.29 26.16
N ALA A 6 6.60 5.29 25.70
CA ALA A 6 5.15 5.18 25.51
C ALA A 6 4.84 4.68 24.10
N THR A 7 3.81 3.84 23.97
CA THR A 7 3.31 3.38 22.67
C THR A 7 1.85 3.80 22.49
N ALA A 8 1.51 4.17 21.26
CA ALA A 8 0.17 4.55 20.87
C ALA A 8 -0.47 3.45 20.02
N THR A 9 -1.74 3.18 20.26
CA THR A 9 -2.58 2.35 19.38
C THR A 9 -3.76 3.17 18.88
N PHE A 10 -4.23 2.82 17.69
CA PHE A 10 -5.37 3.46 17.05
C PHE A 10 -6.48 2.43 16.89
N ALA A 11 -7.74 2.88 16.95
CA ALA A 11 -8.88 1.98 16.77
C ALA A 11 -8.90 1.40 15.34
N ASN A 12 -8.46 2.20 14.35
CA ASN A 12 -8.35 1.77 12.96
C ASN A 12 -6.97 2.14 12.38
N PRO A 13 -5.99 1.22 12.41
CA PRO A 13 -4.67 1.45 11.82
C PRO A 13 -4.72 1.74 10.32
N GLY A 14 -5.64 1.12 9.57
CA GLY A 14 -5.79 1.35 8.12
C GLY A 14 -6.36 2.73 7.78
N GLY A 15 -6.88 3.46 8.78
CA GLY A 15 -7.31 4.84 8.64
C GLY A 15 -6.19 5.85 8.83
N LEU A 16 -4.98 5.44 9.21
CA LEU A 16 -3.86 6.36 9.41
C LEU A 16 -3.42 6.98 8.08
N GLU A 17 -3.03 8.25 8.13
CA GLU A 17 -2.49 8.95 6.96
C GLU A 17 -0.97 8.74 6.92
N GLN A 18 -0.46 8.18 5.82
CA GLN A 18 0.97 8.05 5.62
C GLN A 18 1.56 9.42 5.24
N VAL A 19 2.44 9.95 6.09
CA VAL A 19 3.04 11.29 5.90
C VAL A 19 4.48 11.26 5.37
N GLY A 20 5.05 10.06 5.23
CA GLY A 20 6.34 9.83 4.58
C GLY A 20 7.05 8.60 5.14
N GLU A 21 7.88 7.94 4.32
CA GLU A 21 8.61 6.72 4.68
C GLU A 21 7.74 5.71 5.47
N THR A 22 8.05 5.52 6.75
CA THR A 22 7.33 4.66 7.71
C THR A 22 6.55 5.45 8.77
N ALA A 23 6.47 6.77 8.62
CA ALA A 23 5.77 7.66 9.53
C ALA A 23 4.29 7.82 9.16
N PHE A 24 3.44 7.71 10.18
CA PHE A 24 1.99 7.82 10.07
C PHE A 24 1.48 8.96 10.95
N ARG A 25 0.43 9.63 10.49
CA ARG A 25 -0.29 10.68 11.20
C ARG A 25 -1.73 10.24 11.46
N GLU A 26 -2.27 10.69 12.59
CA GLU A 26 -3.68 10.51 12.91
C GLU A 26 -4.56 11.20 11.86
N SER A 27 -5.61 10.50 11.44
CA SER A 27 -6.68 11.03 10.61
C SER A 27 -8.02 10.88 11.33
N HIS A 28 -9.05 11.55 10.81
CA HIS A 28 -10.41 11.37 11.33
C HIS A 28 -10.88 9.90 11.29
N ASN A 29 -10.40 9.12 10.32
CA ASN A 29 -10.78 7.71 10.15
C ASN A 29 -9.96 6.74 11.03
N SER A 30 -8.80 7.17 11.55
CA SER A 30 -7.97 6.33 12.45
C SER A 30 -8.47 6.31 13.89
N GLY A 31 -9.23 7.33 14.28
CA GLY A 31 -9.58 7.62 15.68
C GLY A 31 -8.45 8.33 16.44
N MET A 32 -8.69 8.62 17.72
CA MET A 32 -7.71 9.28 18.58
C MET A 32 -6.62 8.31 19.06
N PRO A 33 -5.37 8.78 19.25
CA PRO A 33 -4.27 7.95 19.73
C PRO A 33 -4.52 7.52 21.18
N ARG A 34 -4.58 6.21 21.42
CA ARG A 34 -4.59 5.63 22.77
C ARG A 34 -3.14 5.45 23.20
N ILE A 35 -2.59 6.37 23.99
CA ILE A 35 -1.22 6.29 24.51
C ILE A 35 -1.18 5.43 25.79
N GLY A 36 -0.15 4.61 25.97
CA GLY A 36 0.03 3.79 27.17
C GLY A 36 1.41 3.13 27.24
N THR A 37 1.59 2.28 28.23
CA THR A 37 2.82 1.51 28.41
C THR A 37 2.82 0.25 27.53
N PRO A 38 3.95 -0.12 26.92
CA PRO A 38 4.09 -1.37 26.16
C PRO A 38 3.77 -2.60 27.03
N GLY A 39 3.18 -3.63 26.44
CA GLY A 39 2.80 -4.87 27.14
C GLY A 39 1.57 -4.75 28.06
N THR A 40 0.83 -3.65 28.01
CA THR A 40 -0.43 -3.46 28.76
C THR A 40 -1.62 -3.23 27.82
N ALA A 41 -2.76 -3.82 28.17
CA ALA A 41 -3.97 -3.83 27.33
C ALA A 41 -3.69 -4.37 25.91
N ASP A 42 -4.21 -3.73 24.86
CA ASP A 42 -4.08 -4.13 23.46
C ASP A 42 -2.70 -3.81 22.83
N ARG A 43 -1.65 -3.56 23.65
CA ARG A 43 -0.33 -3.13 23.17
C ARG A 43 0.67 -4.28 23.23
N GLY A 44 1.42 -4.45 22.13
CA GLY A 44 2.53 -5.41 22.07
C GLY A 44 3.68 -5.09 23.02
N PHE A 45 4.59 -6.04 23.18
CA PHE A 45 5.84 -5.88 23.92
C PHE A 45 6.94 -5.27 23.04
N ILE A 46 7.85 -4.50 23.64
CA ILE A 46 9.05 -4.03 22.94
C ILE A 46 10.12 -5.11 23.05
N ALA A 47 10.56 -5.65 21.91
CA ALA A 47 11.75 -6.49 21.81
C ALA A 47 12.97 -5.59 21.58
N SER A 48 13.87 -5.52 22.55
CA SER A 48 15.09 -4.70 22.46
C SER A 48 16.15 -5.40 21.61
N GLY A 49 16.84 -4.64 20.76
CA GLY A 49 17.93 -5.16 19.91
C GLY A 49 17.48 -5.87 18.63
N THR A 50 16.19 -5.83 18.31
CA THR A 50 15.61 -6.40 17.09
C THR A 50 15.00 -5.30 16.22
N VAL A 51 15.08 -5.44 14.89
CA VAL A 51 14.45 -4.55 13.91
C VAL A 51 13.34 -5.31 13.21
N GLU A 52 12.14 -4.71 13.12
CA GLU A 52 11.04 -5.30 12.37
C GLU A 52 11.36 -5.30 10.87
N MET A 53 11.27 -6.47 10.25
CA MET A 53 11.43 -6.62 8.81
C MET A 53 10.10 -6.34 8.09
N SER A 54 10.19 -5.88 6.85
CA SER A 54 9.03 -5.72 5.98
C SER A 54 8.27 -7.04 5.84
N ASN A 55 6.94 -6.96 5.86
CA ASN A 55 6.05 -8.10 5.64
C ASN A 55 5.81 -8.43 4.15
N VAL A 56 6.60 -7.82 3.25
CA VAL A 56 6.41 -7.90 1.79
C VAL A 56 7.25 -9.03 1.21
N ASP A 57 6.61 -9.91 0.41
CA ASP A 57 7.33 -10.89 -0.42
C ASP A 57 7.64 -10.27 -1.78
N LEU A 58 8.93 -10.07 -2.04
CA LEU A 58 9.40 -9.49 -3.30
C LEU A 58 9.00 -10.32 -4.53
N SER A 59 8.92 -11.65 -4.42
CA SER A 59 8.61 -12.53 -5.55
C SER A 59 7.16 -12.35 -6.01
N GLU A 60 6.25 -12.18 -5.06
CA GLU A 60 4.84 -11.91 -5.30
C GLU A 60 4.66 -10.51 -5.90
N GLU A 61 5.30 -9.49 -5.32
CA GLU A 61 5.23 -8.12 -5.82
C GLU A 61 5.78 -7.99 -7.26
N PHE A 62 6.90 -8.66 -7.57
CA PHE A 62 7.43 -8.68 -8.94
C PHE A 62 6.46 -9.37 -9.91
N THR A 63 5.83 -10.47 -9.49
CA THR A 63 4.85 -11.17 -10.32
C THR A 63 3.62 -10.30 -10.57
N GLN A 64 3.11 -9.63 -9.53
CA GLN A 64 2.00 -8.69 -9.64
C GLN A 64 2.33 -7.52 -10.56
N MET A 65 3.55 -6.98 -10.46
CA MET A 65 4.04 -5.95 -11.38
C MET A 65 4.06 -6.44 -12.84
N ILE A 66 4.56 -7.66 -13.08
CA ILE A 66 4.59 -8.25 -14.43
C ILE A 66 3.17 -8.43 -14.97
N ILE A 67 2.23 -8.92 -14.15
CA ILE A 67 0.83 -9.10 -14.54
C ILE A 67 0.21 -7.74 -14.92
N THR A 68 0.39 -6.73 -14.08
CA THR A 68 -0.11 -5.37 -14.34
C THR A 68 0.49 -4.79 -15.64
N GLN A 69 1.79 -4.96 -15.86
CA GLN A 69 2.46 -4.51 -17.09
C GLN A 69 1.97 -5.24 -18.34
N ARG A 70 1.79 -6.56 -18.28
CA ARG A 70 1.26 -7.36 -19.39
C ARG A 70 -0.20 -6.99 -19.69
N GLY A 71 -1.01 -6.76 -18.67
CA GLY A 71 -2.37 -6.26 -18.82
C GLY A 71 -2.42 -4.90 -19.52
N PHE A 72 -1.55 -3.97 -19.11
CA PHE A 72 -1.42 -2.67 -19.77
C PHE A 72 -1.00 -2.81 -21.24
N GLN A 73 0.03 -3.61 -21.54
CA GLN A 73 0.48 -3.86 -22.91
C GLN A 73 -0.61 -4.49 -23.79
N ALA A 74 -1.34 -5.47 -23.25
CA ALA A 74 -2.44 -6.11 -23.95
C ALA A 74 -3.55 -5.10 -24.27
N ASN A 75 -3.94 -4.29 -23.28
CA ASN A 75 -4.94 -3.25 -23.47
C ASN A 75 -4.51 -2.21 -24.50
N SER A 76 -3.25 -1.77 -24.47
CA SER A 76 -2.73 -0.84 -25.48
C SER A 76 -2.76 -1.43 -26.90
N ARG A 77 -2.41 -2.71 -27.07
CA ARG A 77 -2.48 -3.38 -28.38
C ARG A 77 -3.92 -3.49 -28.88
N ILE A 78 -4.87 -3.84 -28.01
CA ILE A 78 -6.30 -3.90 -28.35
C ILE A 78 -6.77 -2.54 -28.88
N ILE A 79 -6.39 -1.43 -28.22
CA ILE A 79 -6.73 -0.08 -28.66
C ILE A 79 -6.14 0.19 -30.05
N THR A 80 -4.83 -0.04 -30.26
CA THR A 80 -4.20 0.20 -31.56
C THR A 80 -4.83 -0.62 -32.69
N THR A 81 -5.08 -1.91 -32.47
CA THR A 81 -5.73 -2.75 -33.49
C THR A 81 -7.17 -2.31 -33.78
N SER A 82 -7.88 -1.80 -32.77
CA SER A 82 -9.23 -1.27 -32.95
C SER A 82 -9.22 0.03 -33.76
N ASP A 83 -8.26 0.91 -33.51
CA ASP A 83 -8.04 2.14 -34.27
C ASP A 83 -7.68 1.84 -35.75
N GLU A 84 -6.83 0.85 -35.99
CA GLU A 84 -6.46 0.39 -37.34
C GLU A 84 -7.68 -0.15 -38.11
N MET A 85 -8.51 -1.01 -37.49
CA MET A 85 -9.75 -1.50 -38.11
C MET A 85 -10.74 -0.38 -38.41
N LEU A 86 -10.90 0.59 -37.51
CA LEU A 86 -11.77 1.75 -37.74
C LEU A 86 -11.29 2.58 -38.93
N GLN A 87 -9.98 2.78 -39.07
CA GLN A 87 -9.41 3.51 -40.18
C GLN A 87 -9.61 2.78 -41.52
N GLU A 88 -9.47 1.46 -41.54
CA GLU A 88 -9.73 0.63 -42.73
C GLU A 88 -11.20 0.70 -43.16
N LEU A 89 -12.15 0.64 -42.22
CA LEU A 89 -13.58 0.80 -42.50
C LEU A 89 -13.93 2.18 -43.08
N VAL A 90 -13.28 3.26 -42.60
CA VAL A 90 -13.48 4.62 -43.15
C VAL A 90 -12.96 4.72 -44.58
N ASN A 91 -11.84 4.05 -44.90
CA ASN A 91 -11.26 4.05 -46.24
C ASN A 91 -12.10 3.23 -47.24
N LEU A 92 -12.78 2.18 -46.80
CA LEU A 92 -13.70 1.37 -47.62
C LEU A 92 -15.00 2.10 -48.03
N LYS A 93 -15.36 3.19 -47.34
CA LYS A 93 -16.56 3.99 -47.63
C LYS A 93 -16.34 5.01 -48.78
N ARG A 94 -15.10 5.22 -49.21
CA ARG A 94 -14.78 6.03 -50.40
C ARG A 94 -14.84 5.20 -51.67
#